data_AF-A0A2V8MPR0-F1
#
_entry.id   AF-A0A2V8MPR0-F1
#
_cell.length_a   1.000
_cell.length_b   1.000
_cell.length_c   1.000
_cell.angle_alpha   90.00
_cell.angle_beta   90.00
_cell.angle_gamma   90.00
#
_symmetry.space_group_name_H-M   'P 1'
#
loop_
_entity.id
_entity.type
_entity.pdbx_description
1 polymer ?
#
loop_
_entity_poly.entity_id
_entity_poly.type
_entity_poly.pdbx_seq_one_letter_code
_entity_poly.pdbx_strand_id
1 'polypeptide(L)'
;GETGKTVERDISDAVVSNFQKLGLDALIVIGGDGTLNIVQKFYEKGIPLVGVPKTIDNDIGGTVITFGFDTAVNTARDALDKLHTTAQSHRRVIVVEVMGRHAGWIAVHSGIAGGADVILIPEIPYDSAKVVEAVMMRERLGKHFSIVVVAEGAFEQGGQPIHAEAKQLGREQRLGGVGERVASTITELSGKETRVVVLGHLQRGGPPTTFDRVLGTRFGAAAARFIRKGAFGRMVALIPPDVESVAIREAIGRRKVVPLDSDIIESAREIGISFGD
;
A
#
# COMPACT_ATOMS: atom_id res chain seq x y z
N GLY A 1 25.72 -9.58 -22.76
CA GLY A 1 27.00 -10.18 -23.21
C GLY A 1 27.27 -9.79 -24.64
N GLU A 2 28.33 -10.33 -25.26
CA GLU A 2 28.86 -9.99 -26.61
C GLU A 2 27.85 -10.13 -27.78
N THR A 3 26.62 -10.56 -27.52
CA THR A 3 25.50 -10.68 -28.46
C THR A 3 24.41 -9.61 -28.29
N GLY A 4 24.61 -8.62 -27.41
CA GLY A 4 23.59 -7.62 -27.06
C GLY A 4 22.41 -8.16 -26.23
N LYS A 5 22.39 -9.46 -25.91
CA LYS A 5 21.39 -10.07 -25.04
C LYS A 5 21.78 -9.97 -23.56
N THR A 6 20.82 -9.59 -22.74
CA THR A 6 20.91 -9.63 -21.27
C THR A 6 20.91 -11.08 -20.81
N VAL A 7 21.88 -11.44 -19.97
CA VAL A 7 21.98 -12.77 -19.37
C VAL A 7 21.79 -12.60 -17.87
N GLU A 8 20.83 -13.33 -17.30
CA GLU A 8 20.63 -13.38 -15.87
C GLU A 8 21.72 -14.25 -15.24
N ARG A 9 22.38 -13.72 -14.20
CA ARG A 9 23.46 -14.42 -13.49
C ARG A 9 23.18 -14.38 -12.00
N ASP A 10 23.13 -15.55 -11.37
CA ASP A 10 23.08 -15.63 -9.91
C ASP A 10 24.44 -15.20 -9.34
N ILE A 11 24.42 -14.18 -8.48
CA ILE A 11 25.59 -13.65 -7.78
C ILE A 11 25.49 -13.87 -6.26
N SER A 12 24.51 -14.65 -5.80
CA SER A 12 24.22 -14.83 -4.37
C SER A 12 25.42 -15.37 -3.60
N ASP A 13 26.20 -16.30 -4.18
CA ASP A 13 27.38 -16.86 -3.53
C ASP A 13 28.51 -15.83 -3.41
N ALA A 14 28.61 -14.91 -4.37
CA ALA A 14 29.55 -13.79 -4.27
C ALA A 14 29.15 -12.83 -3.14
N VAL A 15 27.85 -12.58 -2.95
CA VAL A 15 27.35 -11.78 -1.82
C VAL A 15 27.68 -12.44 -0.48
N VAL A 16 27.45 -13.75 -0.35
CA VAL A 16 27.79 -14.52 0.86
C VAL A 16 29.30 -14.48 1.14
N SER A 17 30.13 -14.68 0.11
CA SER A 17 31.59 -14.59 0.24
C SER A 17 32.05 -13.20 0.66
N ASN A 18 31.44 -12.14 0.13
CA ASN A 18 31.77 -10.77 0.51
C ASN A 18 31.36 -10.47 1.96
N PHE A 19 30.20 -10.94 2.40
CA PHE A 19 29.76 -10.82 3.80
C PHE A 19 30.79 -11.44 4.75
N GLN A 20 31.27 -12.64 4.44
CA GLN A 20 32.29 -13.34 5.22
C GLN A 20 33.65 -12.62 5.18
N LYS A 21 34.11 -12.17 4.01
CA LYS A 21 35.38 -11.45 3.84
C LYS A 21 35.43 -10.13 4.59
N LEU A 22 34.29 -9.45 4.70
CA LEU A 22 34.16 -8.21 5.47
C LEU A 22 34.15 -8.45 6.99
N GLY A 23 34.07 -9.71 7.45
CA GLY A 23 34.02 -10.04 8.88
C GLY A 23 32.77 -9.53 9.58
N LEU A 24 31.63 -9.49 8.87
CA LEU A 24 30.37 -9.00 9.43
C LEU A 24 29.69 -10.07 10.29
N ASP A 25 29.26 -9.69 11.49
CA ASP A 25 28.59 -10.61 12.42
C ASP A 25 27.09 -10.80 12.12
N ALA A 26 26.44 -9.78 11.56
CA ALA A 26 25.01 -9.78 11.29
C ALA A 26 24.61 -8.74 10.24
N LEU A 27 23.47 -8.97 9.58
CA LEU A 27 22.85 -8.04 8.64
C LEU A 27 21.44 -7.64 9.10
N ILE A 28 21.16 -6.34 9.18
CA ILE A 28 19.78 -5.83 9.32
C ILE A 28 19.31 -5.43 7.93
N VAL A 29 18.17 -5.98 7.48
CA VAL A 29 17.61 -5.63 6.17
C VAL A 29 16.27 -4.94 6.30
N ILE A 30 16.17 -3.75 5.73
CA ILE A 30 14.99 -2.90 5.75
C ILE A 30 14.32 -2.94 4.38
N GLY A 31 13.07 -3.38 4.29
CA GLY A 31 12.39 -3.42 3.00
C GLY A 31 10.98 -4.02 3.00
N GLY A 32 10.41 -4.10 1.80
CA GLY A 32 9.09 -4.67 1.54
C GLY A 32 9.10 -6.20 1.41
N ASP A 33 7.96 -6.79 1.06
CA ASP A 33 7.84 -8.23 0.78
C ASP A 33 8.90 -8.74 -0.21
N GLY A 34 9.15 -8.01 -1.30
CA GLY A 34 10.19 -8.38 -2.29
C GLY A 34 11.60 -8.46 -1.68
N THR A 35 11.96 -7.54 -0.79
CA THR A 35 13.24 -7.57 -0.07
C THR A 35 13.30 -8.74 0.90
N LEU A 36 12.22 -8.98 1.65
CA LEU A 36 12.13 -10.07 2.63
C LEU A 36 12.24 -11.45 1.97
N ASN A 37 11.66 -11.61 0.77
CA ASN A 37 11.82 -12.83 -0.04
C ASN A 37 13.27 -13.07 -0.48
N ILE A 38 14.01 -12.01 -0.83
CA ILE A 38 15.42 -12.13 -1.23
C ILE A 38 16.27 -12.54 -0.02
N VAL A 39 16.08 -11.90 1.13
CA VAL A 39 16.91 -12.17 2.32
C VAL A 39 16.61 -13.50 2.97
N GLN A 40 15.39 -14.04 2.84
CA GLN A 40 15.11 -15.41 3.26
C GLN A 40 16.07 -16.41 2.59
N LYS A 41 16.35 -16.23 1.29
CA LYS A 41 17.32 -17.07 0.56
C LYS A 41 18.76 -16.86 1.05
N PHE A 42 19.12 -15.63 1.42
CA PHE A 42 20.44 -15.35 1.99
C PHE A 42 20.61 -15.93 3.40
N TYR A 43 19.56 -15.94 4.20
CA TYR A 43 19.54 -16.61 5.50
C TYR A 43 19.75 -18.12 5.34
N GLU A 44 19.07 -18.74 4.36
CA GLU A 44 19.26 -20.16 4.01
C GLU A 44 20.70 -20.46 3.51
N LYS A 45 21.38 -19.47 2.92
CA LYS A 45 22.79 -19.54 2.54
C LYS A 45 23.77 -19.24 3.69
N GLY A 46 23.27 -19.06 4.91
CA GLY A 46 24.08 -18.91 6.11
C GLY A 46 24.43 -17.46 6.49
N ILE A 47 23.79 -16.45 5.90
CA ILE A 47 23.96 -15.07 6.37
C ILE A 47 23.10 -14.85 7.63
N PRO A 48 23.70 -14.55 8.81
CA PRO A 48 22.95 -14.18 10.01
C PRO A 48 22.26 -12.83 9.80
N LEU A 49 20.94 -12.81 9.76
CA LEU A 49 20.18 -11.59 9.46
C LEU A 49 18.87 -11.45 10.23
N VAL A 50 18.43 -10.20 10.37
CA VAL A 50 17.11 -9.81 10.90
C VAL A 50 16.44 -8.85 9.90
N GLY A 51 15.19 -9.16 9.55
CA GLY A 51 14.36 -8.32 8.68
C GLY A 51 13.63 -7.22 9.46
N VAL A 52 13.47 -6.05 8.84
CA VAL A 52 12.73 -4.90 9.36
C VAL A 52 11.73 -4.46 8.27
N PRO A 53 10.41 -4.64 8.51
CA PRO A 53 9.41 -4.45 7.46
C PRO A 53 9.18 -2.96 7.21
N LYS A 54 9.50 -2.52 5.98
CA LYS A 54 9.32 -1.13 5.51
C LYS A 54 8.58 -1.09 4.19
N THR A 55 7.33 -0.67 4.24
CA THR A 55 6.51 -0.38 3.07
C THR A 55 5.44 0.64 3.45
N ILE A 56 5.01 1.44 2.48
CA ILE A 56 3.82 2.30 2.67
C ILE A 56 2.53 1.51 2.44
N ASP A 57 2.60 0.35 1.78
CA ASP A 57 1.41 -0.41 1.34
C ASP A 57 0.76 -1.19 2.50
N ASN A 58 1.43 -1.29 3.65
CA ASN A 58 1.00 -2.03 4.84
C ASN A 58 0.62 -3.50 4.57
N ASP A 59 1.28 -4.12 3.59
CA ASP A 59 0.92 -5.41 3.00
C ASP A 59 1.78 -6.60 3.48
N ILE A 60 2.62 -6.38 4.50
CA ILE A 60 3.48 -7.43 5.08
C ILE A 60 2.76 -8.15 6.22
N GLY A 61 2.76 -9.49 6.18
CA GLY A 61 2.18 -10.35 7.20
C GLY A 61 2.96 -10.35 8.52
N GLY A 62 2.31 -10.78 9.60
CA GLY A 62 2.95 -10.94 10.92
C GLY A 62 3.15 -9.63 11.71
N THR A 63 2.88 -8.45 11.14
CA THR A 63 2.89 -7.16 11.85
C THR A 63 1.59 -6.41 11.61
N VAL A 64 1.05 -5.75 12.65
CA VAL A 64 -0.20 -4.98 12.50
C VAL A 64 0.00 -3.71 11.68
N ILE A 65 1.24 -3.22 11.57
CA ILE A 65 1.57 -2.01 10.81
C ILE A 65 3.03 -2.02 10.37
N THR A 66 3.32 -1.34 9.25
CA THR A 66 4.68 -1.06 8.76
C THR A 66 4.95 0.43 8.82
N PHE A 67 6.19 0.83 9.14
CA PHE A 67 6.53 2.24 9.17
C PHE A 67 6.63 2.82 7.76
N GLY A 68 6.13 4.03 7.60
CA GLY A 68 5.89 4.73 6.35
C GLY A 68 4.41 4.72 5.93
N PHE A 69 3.63 3.76 6.42
CA PHE A 69 2.19 3.69 6.13
C PHE A 69 1.43 4.90 6.68
N ASP A 70 1.66 5.26 7.95
CA ASP A 70 0.97 6.39 8.59
C ASP A 70 1.29 7.72 7.88
N THR A 71 2.54 7.89 7.45
CA THR A 71 2.98 9.04 6.64
C THR A 71 2.31 9.08 5.27
N ALA A 72 2.16 7.94 4.60
CA ALA A 72 1.48 7.87 3.31
C ALA A 72 -0.02 8.19 3.44
N VAL A 73 -0.67 7.63 4.48
CA VAL A 73 -2.07 7.93 4.81
C VAL A 73 -2.26 9.41 5.09
N ASN A 74 -1.39 10.02 5.91
CA ASN A 74 -1.46 11.44 6.22
C ASN A 74 -1.28 12.31 4.97
N THR A 75 -0.36 11.94 4.09
CA THR A 75 -0.14 12.64 2.81
C THR A 75 -1.38 12.57 1.91
N ALA A 76 -2.02 11.40 1.80
CA ALA A 76 -3.25 11.24 1.04
C ALA A 76 -4.41 12.01 1.66
N ARG A 77 -4.57 11.94 2.98
CA ARG A 77 -5.56 12.69 3.74
C ARG A 77 -5.40 14.20 3.57
N ASP A 78 -4.19 14.73 3.63
CA ASP A 78 -3.93 16.17 3.40
C ASP A 78 -4.30 16.62 1.98
N ALA A 79 -4.14 15.74 0.99
CA ALA A 79 -4.63 16.01 -0.36
C ALA A 79 -6.16 16.04 -0.40
N LEU A 80 -6.83 15.08 0.24
CA LEU A 80 -8.30 15.00 0.32
C LEU A 80 -8.90 16.24 1.01
N ASP A 81 -8.31 16.71 2.10
CA ASP A 81 -8.69 17.93 2.81
C ASP A 81 -8.62 19.16 1.89
N LYS A 82 -7.52 19.31 1.15
CA LYS A 82 -7.35 20.42 0.20
C LYS A 82 -8.39 20.34 -0.91
N LEU A 83 -8.64 19.14 -1.43
CA LEU A 83 -9.57 18.92 -2.53
C LEU A 83 -11.02 19.15 -2.13
N HIS A 84 -11.42 18.87 -0.88
CA HIS A 84 -12.76 19.12 -0.35
C HIS A 84 -13.23 20.56 -0.61
N THR A 85 -12.40 21.54 -0.25
CA THR A 85 -12.73 22.97 -0.43
C THR A 85 -12.99 23.31 -1.91
N THR A 86 -12.21 22.71 -2.81
CA THR A 86 -12.32 22.93 -4.26
C THR A 86 -13.47 22.16 -4.89
N ALA A 87 -13.84 20.99 -4.34
CA ALA A 87 -14.96 20.19 -4.79
C ALA A 87 -16.28 20.87 -4.45
N GLN A 88 -16.40 21.35 -3.20
CA GLN A 88 -17.58 22.02 -2.70
C GLN A 88 -17.86 23.33 -3.45
N SER A 89 -16.83 24.13 -3.71
CA SER A 89 -16.97 25.42 -4.41
C SER A 89 -17.45 25.26 -5.87
N HIS A 90 -17.09 24.16 -6.53
CA HIS A 90 -17.38 23.92 -7.95
C HIS A 90 -18.43 22.84 -8.21
N ARG A 91 -19.05 22.26 -7.17
CA ARG A 91 -20.13 21.26 -7.28
C ARG A 91 -19.76 20.06 -8.19
N ARG A 92 -18.53 19.56 -8.04
CA ARG A 92 -17.94 18.52 -8.90
C ARG A 92 -17.61 17.25 -8.15
N VAL A 93 -17.41 16.17 -8.90
CA VAL A 93 -16.83 14.94 -8.39
C VAL A 93 -15.31 15.01 -8.52
N ILE A 94 -14.57 14.61 -7.48
CA ILE A 94 -13.12 14.47 -7.56
C ILE A 94 -12.76 13.02 -7.26
N VAL A 95 -12.11 12.39 -8.22
CA VAL A 95 -11.52 11.06 -8.08
C VAL A 95 -10.06 11.22 -7.69
N VAL A 96 -9.65 10.62 -6.57
CA VAL A 96 -8.29 10.68 -6.04
C VAL A 96 -7.67 9.29 -6.08
N GLU A 97 -6.70 9.11 -6.96
CA GLU A 97 -5.96 7.86 -7.10
C GLU A 97 -4.80 7.82 -6.09
N VAL A 98 -4.83 6.82 -5.21
CA VAL A 98 -3.85 6.58 -4.14
C VAL A 98 -3.04 5.31 -4.39
N MET A 99 -1.87 5.23 -3.77
CA MET A 99 -1.03 4.03 -3.84
C MET A 99 -1.60 2.91 -2.98
N GLY A 100 -1.01 1.72 -3.07
CA GLY A 100 -1.38 0.57 -2.26
C GLY A 100 -1.16 -0.76 -2.98
N ARG A 101 -0.77 -0.70 -4.26
CA ARG A 101 -0.45 -1.81 -5.14
C ARG A 101 -1.52 -2.90 -5.20
N HIS A 102 -1.53 -3.78 -4.22
CA HIS A 102 -2.42 -4.94 -4.13
C HIS A 102 -3.35 -4.92 -2.91
N ALA A 103 -3.21 -3.93 -2.03
CA ALA A 103 -3.98 -3.81 -0.80
C ALA A 103 -4.61 -2.43 -0.66
N GLY A 104 -5.84 -2.39 -0.14
CA GLY A 104 -6.64 -1.18 0.01
C GLY A 104 -6.28 -0.29 1.20
N TRP A 105 -5.26 -0.62 1.99
CA TRP A 105 -5.02 0.02 3.30
C TRP A 105 -4.92 1.54 3.25
N ILE A 106 -4.19 2.10 2.28
CA ILE A 106 -4.06 3.56 2.14
C ILE A 106 -5.42 4.17 1.77
N ALA A 107 -6.14 3.59 0.79
CA ALA A 107 -7.43 4.07 0.34
C ALA A 107 -8.48 4.06 1.47
N VAL A 108 -8.57 2.97 2.24
CA VAL A 108 -9.50 2.88 3.38
C VAL A 108 -9.17 3.92 4.45
N HIS A 109 -7.92 3.94 4.95
CA HIS A 109 -7.57 4.84 6.04
C HIS A 109 -7.62 6.32 5.65
N SER A 110 -7.06 6.67 4.48
CA SER A 110 -7.08 8.07 4.01
C SER A 110 -8.47 8.50 3.59
N GLY A 111 -9.27 7.62 2.98
CA GLY A 111 -10.65 7.91 2.60
C GLY A 111 -11.53 8.21 3.81
N ILE A 112 -11.49 7.37 4.85
CA ILE A 112 -12.24 7.61 6.09
C ILE A 112 -11.76 8.91 6.75
N ALA A 113 -10.44 9.07 6.94
CA ALA A 113 -9.88 10.24 7.63
C ALA A 113 -10.03 11.55 6.84
N GLY A 114 -10.13 11.46 5.51
CA GLY A 114 -10.26 12.58 4.59
C GLY A 114 -11.70 12.83 4.12
N GLY A 115 -12.70 12.13 4.66
CA GLY A 115 -14.12 12.36 4.33
C GLY A 115 -14.53 11.93 2.92
N ALA A 116 -13.97 10.84 2.40
CA ALA A 116 -14.38 10.26 1.13
C ALA A 116 -15.83 9.76 1.18
N ASP A 117 -16.49 9.80 0.04
CA ASP A 117 -17.87 9.35 -0.13
C ASP A 117 -17.95 7.97 -0.78
N VAL A 118 -16.96 7.65 -1.58
CA VAL A 118 -16.75 6.35 -2.20
C VAL A 118 -15.29 5.96 -2.02
N ILE A 119 -15.02 4.72 -1.60
CA ILE A 119 -13.67 4.16 -1.48
C ILE A 119 -13.59 2.86 -2.29
N LEU A 120 -12.76 2.83 -3.32
CA LEU A 120 -12.58 1.68 -4.20
C LEU A 120 -11.24 1.00 -3.90
N ILE A 121 -11.29 -0.29 -3.54
CA ILE A 121 -10.12 -1.07 -3.12
C ILE A 121 -9.99 -2.37 -3.93
N PRO A 122 -8.79 -2.95 -4.06
CA PRO A 122 -8.59 -4.21 -4.77
C PRO A 122 -9.37 -5.39 -4.18
N GLU A 123 -9.65 -5.35 -2.88
CA GLU A 123 -10.38 -6.40 -2.17
C GLU A 123 -11.88 -6.44 -2.48
N ILE A 124 -12.44 -5.36 -3.04
CA ILE A 124 -13.86 -5.24 -3.42
C ILE A 124 -13.92 -4.79 -4.89
N PRO A 125 -14.10 -5.72 -5.85
CA PRO A 125 -14.29 -5.36 -7.24
C PRO A 125 -15.55 -4.51 -7.39
N TYR A 126 -15.40 -3.29 -7.91
CA TYR A 126 -16.49 -2.33 -7.94
C TYR A 126 -17.42 -2.52 -9.15
N ASP A 127 -18.68 -2.16 -9.00
CA ASP A 127 -19.63 -1.96 -10.07
C ASP A 127 -19.75 -0.45 -10.36
N SER A 128 -19.44 -0.04 -11.58
CA SER A 128 -19.53 1.37 -12.00
C SER A 128 -20.94 1.96 -11.79
N ALA A 129 -21.99 1.17 -11.97
CA ALA A 129 -23.35 1.61 -11.72
C ALA A 129 -23.58 1.91 -10.24
N LYS A 130 -23.00 1.12 -9.32
CA LYS A 130 -23.05 1.34 -7.86
C LYS A 130 -22.27 2.56 -7.43
N VAL A 131 -21.11 2.81 -8.05
CA VAL A 131 -20.32 4.03 -7.83
C VAL A 131 -21.14 5.27 -8.23
N VAL A 132 -21.75 5.24 -9.42
CA VAL A 132 -22.58 6.34 -9.92
C VAL A 132 -23.84 6.52 -9.08
N GLU A 133 -24.47 5.43 -8.65
CA GLU A 133 -25.63 5.45 -7.75
C GLU A 133 -25.29 6.17 -6.45
N ALA A 134 -24.15 5.87 -5.83
CA ALA A 134 -23.69 6.53 -4.60
C ALA A 134 -23.47 8.04 -4.79
N VAL A 135 -22.82 8.44 -5.89
CA VAL A 135 -22.61 9.85 -6.24
C VAL A 135 -23.94 10.58 -6.47
N MET A 136 -24.87 9.95 -7.19
CA MET A 136 -26.17 10.55 -7.50
C MET A 136 -27.11 10.60 -6.29
N MET A 137 -27.01 9.63 -5.37
CA MET A 137 -27.74 9.67 -4.11
C MET A 137 -27.37 10.90 -3.30
N ARG A 138 -26.08 11.23 -3.22
CA ARG A 138 -25.61 12.44 -2.54
C ARG A 138 -26.14 13.72 -3.17
N GLU A 139 -26.16 13.79 -4.50
CA GLU A 139 -26.76 14.91 -5.23
C GLU A 139 -28.23 15.12 -4.83
N ARG A 140 -29.00 14.03 -4.76
CA ARG A 140 -30.42 14.07 -4.35
C ARG A 140 -30.60 14.53 -2.90
N LEU A 141 -29.62 14.27 -2.04
CA LEU A 141 -29.57 14.75 -0.65
C LEU A 141 -29.08 16.21 -0.53
N GLY A 142 -28.87 16.93 -1.64
CA GLY A 142 -28.38 18.30 -1.66
C GLY A 142 -26.87 18.44 -1.45
N LYS A 143 -26.13 17.32 -1.44
CA LYS A 143 -24.67 17.31 -1.37
C LYS A 143 -24.10 17.32 -2.78
N HIS A 144 -23.85 18.51 -3.31
CA HIS A 144 -23.54 18.72 -4.72
C HIS A 144 -22.11 18.39 -5.16
N PHE A 145 -21.30 17.79 -4.29
CA PHE A 145 -19.94 17.35 -4.61
C PHE A 145 -19.73 15.94 -4.04
N SER A 146 -18.76 15.22 -4.61
CA SER A 146 -18.37 13.93 -4.07
C SER A 146 -16.86 13.69 -4.20
N ILE A 147 -16.27 13.06 -3.19
CA ILE A 147 -14.88 12.62 -3.21
C ILE A 147 -14.86 11.10 -3.34
N VAL A 148 -14.21 10.61 -4.40
CA VAL A 148 -14.04 9.19 -4.67
C VAL A 148 -12.56 8.86 -4.51
N VAL A 149 -12.20 8.03 -3.53
CA VAL A 149 -10.83 7.54 -3.35
C VAL A 149 -10.71 6.20 -4.04
N VAL A 150 -9.67 6.02 -4.86
CA VAL A 150 -9.44 4.78 -5.60
C VAL A 150 -8.01 4.32 -5.43
N ALA A 151 -7.83 3.11 -4.92
CA ALA A 151 -6.52 2.47 -4.88
C ALA A 151 -6.05 2.14 -6.30
N GLU A 152 -4.75 2.31 -6.58
CA GLU A 152 -4.16 2.00 -7.90
C GLU A 152 -4.36 0.55 -8.39
N GLY A 153 -4.67 -0.37 -7.47
CA GLY A 153 -4.98 -1.77 -7.75
C GLY A 153 -6.47 -2.10 -7.85
N ALA A 154 -7.38 -1.14 -7.63
CA ALA A 154 -8.82 -1.38 -7.72
C ALA A 154 -9.24 -1.67 -9.17
N PHE A 155 -10.26 -2.52 -9.33
CA PHE A 155 -10.75 -2.95 -10.64
C PHE A 155 -12.25 -3.20 -10.62
N GLU A 156 -12.87 -3.10 -11.79
CA GLU A 156 -14.30 -3.30 -12.00
C GLU A 156 -14.67 -4.80 -12.00
N GLN A 157 -15.88 -5.13 -11.57
CA GLN A 157 -16.43 -6.48 -11.65
C GLN A 157 -16.34 -7.03 -13.09
N GLY A 158 -15.88 -8.28 -13.22
CA GLY A 158 -15.63 -8.90 -14.52
C GLY A 158 -14.35 -8.41 -15.23
N GLY A 159 -13.72 -7.35 -14.73
CA GLY A 159 -12.37 -6.96 -15.10
C GLY A 159 -11.32 -7.85 -14.44
N GLN A 160 -10.08 -7.74 -14.91
CA GLN A 160 -8.94 -8.30 -14.21
C GLN A 160 -8.26 -7.21 -13.39
N PRO A 161 -7.72 -7.54 -12.20
CA PRO A 161 -6.68 -6.71 -11.60
C PRO A 161 -5.64 -6.43 -12.69
N ILE A 162 -5.05 -5.23 -12.74
CA ILE A 162 -4.05 -4.81 -13.77
C ILE A 162 -2.83 -5.77 -13.84
N HIS A 163 -2.76 -6.76 -12.97
CA HIS A 163 -1.84 -7.89 -12.99
C HIS A 163 -2.28 -9.03 -13.91
N ALA A 164 -2.14 -8.85 -15.22
CA ALA A 164 -2.21 -9.98 -16.15
C ALA A 164 -1.12 -10.01 -17.24
N GLU A 165 -0.29 -8.97 -17.43
CA GLU A 165 0.72 -9.01 -18.49
C GLU A 165 2.15 -8.69 -18.01
N ALA A 166 2.99 -9.73 -18.17
CA ALA A 166 4.44 -9.82 -18.21
C ALA A 166 5.29 -8.90 -17.31
N LYS A 167 5.99 -9.54 -16.35
CA LYS A 167 7.32 -9.11 -15.90
C LYS A 167 8.25 -8.99 -17.12
N GLN A 168 8.29 -7.84 -17.79
CA GLN A 168 9.47 -7.48 -18.57
C GLN A 168 10.53 -6.94 -17.60
N LEU A 169 11.64 -7.66 -17.49
CA LEU A 169 12.78 -7.37 -16.63
C LEU A 169 13.21 -5.90 -16.73
N GLY A 170 13.23 -5.20 -15.58
CA GLY A 170 13.84 -3.88 -15.43
C GLY A 170 12.90 -2.67 -15.44
N ARG A 171 11.58 -2.85 -15.61
CA ARG A 171 10.60 -1.79 -15.39
C ARG A 171 9.61 -2.24 -14.33
N GLU A 172 9.53 -1.51 -13.20
CA GLU A 172 8.37 -1.64 -12.32
C GLU A 172 7.10 -1.41 -13.16
N GLN A 173 6.14 -2.32 -13.07
CA GLN A 173 4.83 -2.15 -13.72
C GLN A 173 4.27 -0.78 -13.32
N ARG A 174 3.92 0.05 -14.30
CA ARG A 174 3.18 1.30 -14.03
C ARG A 174 1.75 0.93 -13.72
N LEU A 175 1.48 0.66 -12.45
CA LEU A 175 0.13 0.79 -11.91
C LEU A 175 -0.28 2.26 -12.07
N GLY A 176 -1.49 2.49 -12.58
CA GLY A 176 -2.01 3.83 -12.82
C GLY A 176 -3.15 3.87 -13.83
N GLY A 177 -3.97 4.92 -13.74
CA GLY A 177 -5.06 5.18 -14.69
C GLY A 177 -6.38 4.51 -14.33
N VAL A 178 -6.50 3.94 -13.13
CA VAL A 178 -7.80 3.52 -12.59
C VAL A 178 -8.66 4.75 -12.33
N GLY A 179 -8.08 5.81 -11.77
CA GLY A 179 -8.76 7.07 -11.49
C GLY A 179 -9.36 7.73 -12.72
N GLU A 180 -8.63 7.72 -13.84
CA GLU A 180 -9.12 8.22 -15.14
C GLU A 180 -10.30 7.41 -15.67
N ARG A 181 -10.26 6.07 -15.56
CA ARG A 181 -11.39 5.23 -15.95
C ARG A 181 -12.62 5.51 -15.10
N VAL A 182 -12.47 5.48 -13.78
CA VAL A 182 -13.58 5.77 -12.85
C VAL A 182 -14.17 7.16 -13.09
N ALA A 183 -13.34 8.19 -13.29
CA ALA A 183 -13.81 9.54 -13.56
C ALA A 183 -14.55 9.69 -14.89
N SER A 184 -14.05 9.01 -15.93
CA SER A 184 -14.70 8.99 -17.25
C SER A 184 -16.07 8.33 -17.15
N THR A 185 -16.16 7.17 -16.50
CA THR A 185 -17.42 6.45 -16.29
C THR A 185 -18.41 7.26 -15.46
N ILE A 186 -17.97 7.91 -14.38
CA ILE A 186 -18.85 8.81 -13.60
C ILE A 186 -19.36 9.94 -14.47
N THR A 187 -18.50 10.58 -15.27
CA THR A 187 -18.91 11.69 -16.15
C THR A 187 -19.93 11.24 -17.18
N GLU A 188 -19.68 10.11 -17.84
CA GLU A 188 -20.55 9.56 -18.89
C GLU A 188 -21.93 9.16 -18.35
N LEU A 189 -21.98 8.49 -17.19
CA LEU A 189 -23.23 7.94 -16.67
C LEU A 189 -24.02 8.92 -15.80
N SER A 190 -23.35 9.90 -15.17
CA SER A 190 -24.01 10.87 -14.28
C SER A 190 -24.20 12.26 -14.90
N GLY A 191 -23.44 12.60 -15.95
CA GLY A 191 -23.36 13.94 -16.50
C GLY A 191 -22.66 14.96 -15.58
N LYS A 192 -22.11 14.55 -14.44
CA LYS A 192 -21.38 15.43 -13.52
C LYS A 192 -19.96 15.66 -14.01
N GLU A 193 -19.50 16.91 -13.93
CA GLU A 193 -18.09 17.22 -14.13
C GLU A 193 -17.25 16.46 -13.09
N THR A 194 -16.34 15.62 -13.59
CA THR A 194 -15.45 14.82 -12.75
C THR A 194 -14.01 15.17 -13.05
N ARG A 195 -13.18 15.31 -12.01
CA ARG A 195 -11.75 15.59 -12.11
C ARG A 195 -10.94 14.50 -11.43
N VAL A 196 -9.75 14.23 -11.95
CA VAL A 196 -8.85 13.22 -11.41
C VAL A 196 -7.64 13.89 -10.77
N VAL A 197 -7.22 13.37 -9.63
CA VAL A 197 -5.94 13.69 -9.00
C VAL A 197 -5.21 12.39 -8.73
N VAL A 198 -4.06 12.21 -9.36
CA VAL A 198 -3.17 11.07 -9.09
C VAL A 198 -2.07 11.53 -8.15
N LEU A 199 -2.08 11.06 -6.91
CA LEU A 199 -1.05 11.46 -5.93
C LEU A 199 0.30 10.81 -6.24
N GLY A 200 0.28 9.56 -6.70
CA GLY A 200 1.47 8.79 -7.05
C GLY A 200 2.56 8.88 -5.97
N HIS A 201 3.78 9.15 -6.40
CA HIS A 201 4.99 9.13 -5.57
C HIS A 201 5.04 10.18 -4.45
N LEU A 202 4.12 11.16 -4.42
CA LEU A 202 4.02 12.10 -3.30
C LEU A 202 3.82 11.36 -1.97
N GLN A 203 3.09 10.23 -1.99
CA GLN A 203 2.82 9.40 -0.81
C GLN A 203 4.05 8.66 -0.27
N ARG A 204 5.16 8.61 -1.03
CA ARG A 204 6.44 8.03 -0.60
C ARG A 204 7.41 9.09 -0.08
N GLY A 205 7.07 10.37 -0.20
CA GLY A 205 7.90 11.50 0.20
C GLY A 205 7.38 12.22 1.44
N GLY A 206 8.11 13.25 1.86
CA GLY A 206 7.77 14.07 3.03
C GLY A 206 8.36 13.55 4.35
N PRO A 207 8.30 14.39 5.40
CA PRO A 207 8.79 13.99 6.72
C PRO A 207 7.89 12.91 7.33
N PRO A 208 8.46 11.88 7.99
CA PRO A 208 7.66 10.87 8.66
C PRO A 208 6.90 11.46 9.84
N THR A 209 5.70 10.94 10.09
CA THR A 209 4.87 11.31 11.24
C THR A 209 5.53 10.92 12.56
N THR A 210 5.00 11.44 13.68
CA THR A 210 5.42 11.03 15.02
C THR A 210 5.31 9.52 15.21
N PHE A 211 4.21 8.92 14.75
CA PHE A 211 3.98 7.48 14.87
C PHE A 211 5.04 6.68 14.10
N ASP A 212 5.26 7.00 12.81
CA ASP A 212 6.24 6.30 11.99
C ASP A 212 7.68 6.46 12.50
N ARG A 213 8.02 7.65 13.04
CA ARG A 213 9.33 7.87 13.69
C ARG A 213 9.51 6.95 14.89
N VAL A 214 8.55 6.93 15.81
CA VAL A 214 8.62 6.10 17.01
C VAL A 214 8.63 4.62 16.64
N LEU A 215 7.78 4.19 15.71
CA LEU A 215 7.74 2.81 15.24
C LEU A 215 9.06 2.38 14.61
N GLY A 216 9.62 3.21 13.72
CA GLY A 216 10.92 2.96 13.10
C GLY A 216 12.04 2.85 14.13
N THR A 217 12.07 3.74 15.13
CA THR A 217 13.03 3.66 16.25
C THR A 217 12.85 2.38 17.06
N ARG A 218 11.61 2.02 17.41
CA ARG A 218 11.30 0.78 18.15
C ARG A 218 11.76 -0.45 17.35
N PHE A 219 11.54 -0.45 16.04
CA PHE A 219 11.93 -1.57 15.17
C PHE A 219 13.44 -1.69 15.03
N GLY A 220 14.17 -0.59 14.83
CA GLY A 220 15.63 -0.60 14.80
C GLY A 220 16.24 -1.10 16.11
N ALA A 221 15.73 -0.61 17.25
CA ALA A 221 16.17 -1.08 18.56
C ALA A 221 15.84 -2.57 18.80
N ALA A 222 14.69 -3.05 18.33
CA ALA A 222 14.31 -4.45 18.43
C ALA A 222 15.21 -5.35 17.57
N ALA A 223 15.53 -4.93 16.34
CA ALA A 223 16.45 -5.68 15.47
C ALA A 223 17.81 -5.91 16.15
N ALA A 224 18.38 -4.87 16.76
CA ALA A 224 19.62 -5.00 17.54
C ALA A 224 19.48 -5.95 18.73
N ARG A 225 18.35 -5.90 19.46
CA ARG A 225 18.07 -6.85 20.54
C ARG A 225 17.96 -8.30 20.04
N PHE A 226 17.36 -8.53 18.88
CA PHE A 226 17.21 -9.87 18.31
C PHE A 226 18.55 -10.43 17.82
N ILE A 227 19.40 -9.61 17.20
CA ILE A 227 20.77 -9.99 16.85
C ILE A 227 21.53 -10.44 18.10
N ARG A 228 21.47 -9.65 19.19
CA ARG A 228 22.13 -10.01 20.47
C ARG A 228 21.63 -11.32 21.08
N LYS A 229 20.39 -11.72 20.78
CA LYS A 229 19.79 -12.99 21.22
C LYS A 229 20.02 -14.14 20.23
N GLY A 230 20.74 -13.92 19.12
CA GLY A 230 20.93 -14.91 18.06
C GLY A 230 19.66 -15.24 17.27
N ALA A 231 18.64 -14.37 17.32
CA ALA A 231 17.33 -14.57 16.70
C ALA A 231 17.37 -14.22 15.19
N PHE A 232 18.23 -14.91 14.43
CA PHE A 232 18.39 -14.74 12.99
C PHE A 232 17.28 -15.44 12.18
N GLY A 233 17.08 -15.01 10.93
CA GLY A 233 16.00 -15.50 10.08
C GLY A 233 14.62 -15.00 10.49
N ARG A 234 14.59 -13.97 11.35
CA ARG A 234 13.37 -13.39 11.91
C ARG A 234 13.16 -11.96 11.42
N MET A 235 11.91 -11.56 11.37
CA MET A 235 11.47 -10.21 11.06
C MET A 235 10.95 -9.54 12.33
N VAL A 236 11.30 -8.27 12.53
CA VAL A 236 10.68 -7.43 13.56
C VAL A 236 9.21 -7.20 13.23
N ALA A 237 8.33 -7.34 14.22
CA ALA A 237 6.90 -7.11 14.06
C ALA A 237 6.31 -6.34 15.24
N LEU A 238 5.34 -5.48 14.97
CA LEU A 238 4.48 -4.93 16.02
C LEU A 238 3.34 -5.92 16.26
N ILE A 239 3.34 -6.53 17.45
CA ILE A 239 2.25 -7.35 17.97
C ILE A 239 1.79 -6.63 19.23
N PRO A 240 0.79 -5.73 19.13
CA PRO A 240 0.48 -4.78 20.19
C PRO A 240 0.27 -5.46 21.56
N PRO A 241 0.79 -4.87 22.64
CA PRO A 241 1.49 -3.58 22.68
C PRO A 241 2.99 -3.67 22.30
N ASP A 242 3.52 -4.87 22.09
CA ASP A 242 4.94 -5.18 22.07
C ASP A 242 5.56 -5.26 20.67
N VAL A 243 6.89 -5.15 20.64
CA VAL A 243 7.66 -5.43 19.42
C VAL A 243 8.31 -6.79 19.58
N GLU A 244 7.82 -7.72 18.80
CA GLU A 244 8.24 -9.12 18.79
C GLU A 244 8.99 -9.46 17.50
N SER A 245 9.33 -10.74 17.36
CA SER A 245 9.94 -11.27 16.16
C SER A 245 9.09 -12.40 15.63
N VAL A 246 8.88 -12.46 14.32
CA VAL A 246 8.22 -13.57 13.62
C VAL A 246 9.19 -14.20 12.63
N ALA A 247 8.97 -15.44 12.19
CA ALA A 247 9.84 -16.00 11.16
C ALA A 247 9.64 -15.21 9.85
N ILE A 248 10.74 -14.88 9.15
CA ILE A 248 10.62 -14.17 7.85
C ILE A 248 9.73 -14.98 6.90
N ARG A 249 9.93 -16.31 6.87
CA ARG A 249 9.14 -17.25 6.06
C ARG A 249 7.63 -17.20 6.31
N GLU A 250 7.20 -16.90 7.55
CA GLU A 250 5.77 -16.78 7.90
C GLU A 250 5.19 -15.43 7.52
N ALA A 251 6.03 -14.38 7.51
CA ALA A 251 5.63 -13.03 7.15
C ALA A 251 5.54 -12.82 5.62
N ILE A 252 6.32 -13.59 4.84
CA ILE A 252 6.35 -13.52 3.37
C ILE A 252 5.35 -14.49 2.73
N GLY A 253 4.90 -14.17 1.51
CA GLY A 253 4.13 -15.09 0.67
C GLY A 253 2.62 -15.06 0.90
N ARG A 254 2.13 -14.52 2.01
CA ARG A 254 0.73 -14.10 2.17
C ARG A 254 0.68 -12.61 2.42
N ARG A 255 0.15 -11.86 1.44
CA ARG A 255 -0.03 -10.42 1.56
C ARG A 255 -1.11 -10.13 2.60
N LYS A 256 -0.85 -9.14 3.43
CA LYS A 256 -1.83 -8.57 4.35
C LYS A 256 -2.77 -7.66 3.55
N VAL A 257 -3.99 -8.12 3.33
CA VAL A 257 -5.07 -7.37 2.66
C VAL A 257 -6.07 -6.86 3.69
N VAL A 258 -6.91 -5.90 3.29
CA VAL A 258 -7.99 -5.39 4.15
C VAL A 258 -9.05 -6.49 4.35
N PRO A 259 -9.32 -6.97 5.58
CA PRO A 259 -10.36 -7.96 5.81
C PRO A 259 -11.74 -7.33 5.59
N LEU A 260 -12.60 -7.97 4.80
CA LEU A 260 -13.91 -7.43 4.44
C LEU A 260 -14.91 -7.43 5.61
N ASP A 261 -14.67 -8.29 6.59
CA ASP A 261 -15.41 -8.44 7.84
C ASP A 261 -14.77 -7.64 9.01
N SER A 262 -13.89 -6.69 8.71
CA SER A 262 -13.24 -5.88 9.73
C SER A 262 -14.08 -4.68 10.16
N ASP A 263 -13.92 -4.29 11.43
CA ASP A 263 -14.53 -3.11 12.05
C ASP A 263 -14.33 -1.82 11.24
N ILE A 264 -13.17 -1.64 10.58
CA ILE A 264 -12.90 -0.44 9.76
C ILE A 264 -13.78 -0.39 8.51
N ILE A 265 -14.09 -1.53 7.90
CA ILE A 265 -15.00 -1.62 6.74
C ILE A 265 -16.44 -1.40 7.20
N GLU A 266 -16.85 -2.03 8.30
CA GLU A 266 -18.17 -1.83 8.91
C GLU A 266 -18.39 -0.35 9.27
N SER A 267 -17.47 0.24 10.03
CA SER A 267 -17.50 1.66 10.41
C SER A 267 -17.61 2.59 9.20
N ALA A 268 -16.84 2.34 8.13
CA ALA A 268 -16.90 3.14 6.91
C ALA A 268 -18.30 3.08 6.26
N ARG A 269 -18.91 1.89 6.20
CA ARG A 269 -20.27 1.72 5.65
C ARG A 269 -21.32 2.38 6.54
N GLU A 270 -21.21 2.27 7.85
CA GLU A 270 -22.15 2.88 8.81
C GLU A 270 -22.20 4.41 8.72
N ILE A 271 -21.06 5.07 8.46
CA ILE A 271 -21.02 6.52 8.23
C ILE A 271 -21.42 6.91 6.79
N GLY A 272 -21.81 5.95 5.95
CA GLY A 272 -22.38 6.15 4.63
C GLY A 272 -21.37 6.16 3.46
N ILE A 273 -20.16 5.62 3.66
CA ILE A 273 -19.19 5.45 2.57
C ILE A 273 -19.57 4.23 1.72
N SER A 274 -19.65 4.41 0.40
CA SER A 274 -19.83 3.31 -0.54
C SER A 274 -18.50 2.68 -0.94
N PHE A 275 -18.47 1.35 -1.07
CA PHE A 275 -17.33 0.61 -1.64
C PHE A 275 -17.55 0.21 -3.11
N GLY A 276 -18.64 0.67 -3.71
CA GLY A 276 -18.98 0.36 -5.10
C GLY A 276 -19.54 -1.05 -5.30
N ASP A 277 -20.10 -1.68 -4.27
CA ASP A 277 -20.75 -3.00 -4.30
C ASP A 277 -22.26 -2.95 -4.02
#